data_AF-A0A3P3ZFG5-F1
#
_entry.id   AF-A0A3P3ZFG5-F1
#
_cell.length_a   1.000
_cell.length_b   1.000
_cell.length_c   1.000
_cell.angle_alpha   90.00
_cell.angle_beta   90.00
_cell.angle_gamma   90.00
#
_symmetry.space_group_name_H-M   'P 1'
#
loop_
_entity.id
_entity.type
_entity.pdbx_description
1 polymer ?
#
loop_
_entity_poly.entity_id
_entity_poly.type
_entity_poly.pdbx_seq_one_letter_code
_entity_poly.pdbx_strand_id
1 'polypeptide(L)'
;MLSLESLQAWCASVEDAFWAAHNEVMNATGARVFLDAAAAAPSLSIGSLVGGFLRAAYQFYAAVNWSEPFFRYLAAFHIVVWVATLTSTWGAVSDERIMGVCAVLGVLLLSGIPANSYAGRHAEWLFQEPGVNYFTEDGTMMIVVYLLPLLVLFAYLQLRQGYRIVSLMLQLKRAQLRRQLRQEARRKDCGDGCSGDAAGESKKMQ
;
A
#
# COMPACT_ATOMS: atom_id res chain seq x y z
N MET A 1 -36.42 -1.30 -9.34
CA MET A 1 -35.40 -2.35 -9.15
C MET A 1 -34.36 -2.17 -10.25
N LEU A 2 -33.16 -1.68 -9.93
CA LEU A 2 -32.03 -1.71 -10.88
C LEU A 2 -31.60 -3.18 -10.99
N SER A 3 -31.76 -3.76 -12.17
CA SER A 3 -31.33 -5.14 -12.45
C SER A 3 -29.81 -5.24 -12.38
N LEU A 4 -29.29 -6.38 -11.91
CA LEU A 4 -27.86 -6.70 -11.88
C LEU A 4 -27.16 -6.41 -13.22
N GLU A 5 -27.86 -6.66 -14.33
CA GLU A 5 -27.46 -6.35 -15.71
C GLU A 5 -27.08 -4.87 -15.92
N SER A 6 -27.89 -3.94 -15.41
CA SER A 6 -27.63 -2.49 -15.56
C SER A 6 -26.40 -2.02 -14.78
N LEU A 7 -26.15 -2.66 -13.62
CA LEU A 7 -24.98 -2.40 -12.79
C LEU A 7 -23.71 -2.97 -13.41
N GLN A 8 -23.81 -4.16 -14.01
CA GLN A 8 -22.70 -4.82 -14.69
C GLN A 8 -22.31 -4.08 -15.97
N ALA A 9 -23.29 -3.63 -16.77
CA ALA A 9 -23.04 -2.80 -17.95
C ALA A 9 -22.39 -1.44 -17.59
N TRP A 10 -22.80 -0.84 -16.47
CA TRP A 10 -22.19 0.41 -15.99
C TRP A 10 -20.77 0.18 -15.43
N CYS A 11 -20.52 -0.92 -14.71
CA CYS A 11 -19.17 -1.26 -14.26
C CYS A 11 -18.23 -1.47 -15.45
N ALA A 12 -18.68 -2.21 -16.48
CA ALA A 12 -17.90 -2.44 -17.68
C ALA A 12 -17.58 -1.11 -18.40
N SER A 13 -18.56 -0.22 -18.57
CA SER A 13 -18.31 1.07 -19.23
C SER A 13 -17.38 2.00 -18.44
N VAL A 14 -17.44 1.96 -17.11
CA VAL A 14 -16.52 2.71 -16.24
C VAL A 14 -15.11 2.12 -16.30
N GLU A 15 -14.99 0.79 -16.35
CA GLU A 15 -13.72 0.10 -16.52
C GLU A 15 -13.08 0.44 -17.88
N ASP A 16 -13.86 0.39 -18.96
CA ASP A 16 -13.40 0.75 -20.31
C ASP A 16 -12.95 2.21 -20.38
N ALA A 17 -13.72 3.14 -19.79
CA ALA A 17 -13.38 4.57 -19.76
C ALA A 17 -12.13 4.85 -18.91
N PHE A 18 -11.99 4.16 -17.77
CA PHE A 18 -10.79 4.25 -16.94
C PHE A 18 -9.57 3.75 -17.71
N TRP A 19 -9.66 2.57 -18.32
CA TRP A 19 -8.56 2.01 -19.08
C TRP A 19 -8.22 2.88 -20.29
N ALA A 20 -9.19 3.46 -20.99
CA ALA A 20 -8.95 4.38 -22.10
C ALA A 20 -8.17 5.62 -21.65
N ALA A 21 -8.64 6.31 -20.60
CA ALA A 21 -7.97 7.50 -20.07
C ALA A 21 -6.58 7.19 -19.47
N HIS A 22 -6.46 6.08 -18.75
CA HIS A 22 -5.19 5.61 -18.22
C HIS A 22 -4.20 5.30 -19.34
N ASN A 23 -4.66 4.60 -20.38
CA ASN A 23 -3.88 4.25 -21.55
C ASN A 23 -3.42 5.48 -22.34
N GLU A 24 -4.26 6.50 -22.45
CA GLU A 24 -3.94 7.78 -23.07
C GLU A 24 -2.82 8.51 -22.30
N VAL A 25 -2.96 8.63 -20.98
CA VAL A 25 -1.93 9.26 -20.11
C VAL A 25 -0.63 8.48 -20.15
N MET A 26 -0.69 7.15 -20.06
CA MET A 26 0.48 6.27 -20.10
C MET A 26 1.21 6.34 -21.44
N ASN A 27 0.48 6.55 -22.54
CA ASN A 27 1.05 6.72 -23.86
C ASN A 27 1.65 8.13 -24.04
N ALA A 28 0.95 9.17 -23.59
CA ALA A 28 1.42 10.56 -23.64
C ALA A 28 2.69 10.81 -22.80
N THR A 29 2.84 10.10 -21.68
CA THR A 29 4.01 10.20 -20.79
C THR A 29 5.16 9.27 -21.19
N GLY A 30 4.97 8.41 -22.21
CA GLY A 30 5.95 7.37 -22.58
C GLY A 30 6.12 6.26 -21.53
N ALA A 31 5.37 6.31 -20.43
CA ALA A 31 5.44 5.36 -19.34
C ALA A 31 5.09 3.94 -19.78
N ARG A 32 4.27 3.80 -20.84
CA ARG A 32 3.88 2.50 -21.40
C ARG A 32 5.06 1.75 -22.02
N VAL A 33 5.88 2.44 -22.80
CA VAL A 33 7.11 1.89 -23.39
C VAL A 33 8.09 1.50 -22.29
N PHE A 34 8.18 2.31 -21.23
CA PHE A 34 9.03 2.00 -20.07
C PHE A 34 8.52 0.77 -19.29
N LEU A 35 7.22 0.67 -19.02
CA LEU A 35 6.64 -0.47 -18.33
C LEU A 35 6.73 -1.75 -19.16
N ASP A 36 6.50 -1.68 -20.47
CA ASP A 36 6.63 -2.83 -21.36
C ASP A 36 8.10 -3.29 -21.44
N ALA A 37 9.05 -2.35 -21.49
CA ALA A 37 10.48 -2.66 -21.40
C ALA A 37 10.87 -3.26 -20.03
N ALA A 38 10.31 -2.74 -18.94
CA ALA A 38 10.54 -3.25 -17.60
C ALA A 38 9.91 -4.65 -17.39
N ALA A 39 8.74 -4.90 -17.97
CA ALA A 39 8.06 -6.19 -17.91
C ALA A 39 8.72 -7.24 -18.83
N ALA A 40 9.26 -6.82 -19.98
CA ALA A 40 9.99 -7.68 -20.90
C ALA A 40 11.41 -8.01 -20.43
N ALA A 41 11.97 -7.25 -19.47
CA ALA A 41 13.28 -7.52 -18.88
C ALA A 41 13.18 -8.64 -17.82
N PRO A 42 13.74 -9.84 -18.06
CA PRO A 42 13.68 -10.96 -17.10
C PRO A 42 14.42 -10.66 -15.78
N SER A 43 15.38 -9.73 -15.82
CA SER A 43 16.11 -9.22 -14.66
C SER A 43 15.27 -8.29 -13.78
N LEU A 44 14.17 -7.73 -14.29
CA LEU A 44 13.25 -6.85 -13.55
C LEU A 44 11.95 -7.56 -13.16
N SER A 45 11.75 -8.81 -13.62
CA SER A 45 10.63 -9.63 -13.17
C SER A 45 10.70 -9.81 -11.65
N ILE A 46 9.67 -9.35 -10.96
CA ILE A 46 9.54 -9.40 -9.50
C ILE A 46 9.78 -10.83 -9.00
N GLY A 47 9.28 -11.85 -9.71
CA GLY A 47 9.48 -13.25 -9.33
C GLY A 47 10.94 -13.72 -9.44
N SER A 48 11.65 -13.30 -10.50
CA SER A 48 13.07 -13.60 -10.71
C SER A 48 13.96 -12.90 -9.68
N LEU A 49 13.68 -11.62 -9.42
CA LEU A 49 14.37 -10.80 -8.41
C LEU A 49 14.17 -11.36 -7.00
N VAL A 50 12.93 -11.70 -6.64
CA VAL A 50 12.62 -12.30 -5.33
C VAL A 50 13.28 -13.67 -5.20
N GLY A 51 13.26 -14.52 -6.24
CA GLY A 51 13.91 -15.82 -6.22
C GLY A 51 15.44 -15.73 -6.07
N GLY A 52 16.08 -14.83 -6.82
CA GLY A 52 17.51 -14.57 -6.72
C GLY A 52 17.90 -14.01 -5.34
N PHE A 53 17.10 -13.08 -4.83
CA PHE A 53 17.27 -12.52 -3.49
C PHE A 53 17.13 -13.59 -2.40
N LEU A 54 16.08 -14.42 -2.44
CA LEU A 54 15.88 -15.50 -1.47
C LEU A 54 17.04 -16.49 -1.47
N ARG A 55 17.59 -16.80 -2.65
CA ARG A 55 18.78 -17.65 -2.75
C ARG A 55 20.02 -17.00 -2.13
N ALA A 56 20.27 -15.72 -2.42
CA ALA A 56 21.38 -14.98 -1.83
C ALA A 56 21.23 -14.84 -0.31
N ALA A 57 20.01 -14.54 0.17
CA ALA A 57 19.68 -14.48 1.58
C ALA A 57 19.88 -15.83 2.27
N TYR A 58 19.50 -16.95 1.62
CA TYR A 58 19.75 -18.29 2.14
C TYR A 58 21.24 -18.61 2.24
N GLN A 59 22.03 -18.25 1.22
CA GLN A 59 23.48 -18.45 1.24
C GLN A 59 24.15 -17.61 2.34
N PHE A 60 23.73 -16.35 2.50
CA PHE A 60 24.15 -15.49 3.60
C PHE A 60 23.75 -16.11 4.96
N TYR A 61 22.52 -16.61 5.08
CA TYR A 61 22.05 -17.30 6.28
C TYR A 61 22.87 -18.54 6.61
N ALA A 62 23.27 -19.33 5.62
CA ALA A 62 24.13 -20.48 5.86
C ALA A 62 25.57 -20.11 6.24
N ALA A 63 26.06 -18.95 5.79
CA ALA A 63 27.44 -18.50 6.02
C ALA A 63 27.64 -17.75 7.35
N VAL A 64 26.58 -17.15 7.89
CA VAL A 64 26.65 -16.31 9.10
C VAL A 64 26.50 -17.14 10.36
N ASN A 65 27.35 -16.86 11.36
CA ASN A 65 27.20 -17.45 12.68
C ASN A 65 26.13 -16.72 13.49
N TRP A 66 24.89 -17.20 13.42
CA TRP A 66 23.75 -16.63 14.15
C TRP A 66 23.84 -16.78 15.68
N SER A 67 24.79 -17.55 16.20
CA SER A 67 24.93 -17.76 17.63
C SER A 67 25.51 -16.55 18.37
N GLU A 68 26.06 -15.57 17.64
CA GLU A 68 26.69 -14.39 18.22
C GLU A 68 25.69 -13.49 18.99
N PRO A 69 26.14 -12.81 20.06
CA PRO A 69 25.28 -12.00 20.90
C PRO A 69 24.64 -10.83 20.14
N PHE A 70 25.35 -10.24 19.17
CA PHE A 70 24.82 -9.16 18.32
C PHE A 70 23.48 -9.54 17.67
N PHE A 71 23.41 -10.71 17.02
CA PHE A 71 22.18 -11.15 16.36
C PHE A 71 21.04 -11.42 17.34
N ARG A 72 21.35 -11.84 18.58
CA ARG A 72 20.31 -12.01 19.62
C ARG A 72 19.72 -10.66 20.05
N TYR A 73 20.56 -9.66 20.29
CA TYR A 73 20.09 -8.31 20.62
C TYR A 73 19.34 -7.68 19.45
N LEU A 74 19.80 -7.90 18.23
CA LEU A 74 19.11 -7.46 17.02
C LEU A 74 17.75 -8.14 16.87
N ALA A 75 17.64 -9.44 17.10
CA ALA A 75 16.36 -10.15 17.08
C ALA A 75 15.41 -9.62 18.16
N ALA A 76 15.89 -9.40 19.38
CA ALA A 76 15.10 -8.80 20.46
C ALA A 76 14.61 -7.39 20.10
N PHE A 77 15.47 -6.56 19.50
CA PHE A 77 15.09 -5.24 18.98
C PHE A 77 13.94 -5.36 17.97
N HIS A 78 14.04 -6.27 16.99
CA HIS A 78 12.97 -6.47 16.02
C HIS A 78 11.67 -6.91 16.67
N ILE A 79 11.72 -7.86 17.61
CA ILE A 79 10.53 -8.31 18.34
C ILE A 79 9.86 -7.13 19.04
N VAL A 80 10.63 -6.29 19.75
CA VAL A 80 10.12 -5.11 20.44
C VAL A 80 9.48 -4.13 19.44
N VAL A 81 10.14 -3.82 18.33
CA VAL A 81 9.62 -2.91 17.30
C VAL A 81 8.34 -3.45 16.66
N TRP A 82 8.31 -4.75 16.35
CA TRP A 82 7.14 -5.41 15.78
C TRP A 82 5.96 -5.38 16.75
N VAL A 83 6.17 -5.79 18.00
CA VAL A 83 5.14 -5.75 19.04
C VAL A 83 4.65 -4.33 19.27
N ALA A 84 5.55 -3.35 19.40
CA ALA A 84 5.19 -1.95 19.60
C ALA A 84 4.39 -1.39 18.42
N THR A 85 4.77 -1.73 17.19
CA THR A 85 4.08 -1.29 15.96
C THR A 85 2.71 -1.93 15.83
N LEU A 86 2.62 -3.25 16.02
CA LEU A 86 1.37 -3.99 15.89
C LEU A 86 0.38 -3.58 16.99
N THR A 87 0.84 -3.43 18.23
CA THR A 87 -0.02 -2.95 19.33
C THR A 87 -0.42 -1.49 19.14
N SER A 88 0.48 -0.62 18.68
CA SER A 88 0.16 0.78 18.41
C SER A 88 -0.79 0.97 17.24
N THR A 89 -0.80 0.04 16.29
CA THR A 89 -1.70 0.10 15.13
C THR A 89 -2.87 -0.87 15.26
N TRP A 90 -3.06 -1.56 16.39
CA TRP A 90 -4.11 -2.57 16.53
C TRP A 90 -5.52 -1.94 16.48
N GLY A 91 -6.45 -2.63 15.81
CA GLY A 91 -7.86 -2.23 15.78
C GLY A 91 -8.18 -1.00 14.91
N ALA A 92 -9.27 -0.31 15.25
CA ALA A 92 -9.72 0.89 14.54
C ALA A 92 -8.97 2.14 15.05
N VAL A 93 -7.75 2.33 14.58
CA VAL A 93 -6.91 3.52 14.86
C VAL A 93 -7.11 4.62 13.83
N SER A 94 -6.82 5.89 14.17
CA SER A 94 -6.84 7.01 13.24
C SER A 94 -5.71 6.91 12.21
N ASP A 95 -5.91 7.50 11.02
CA ASP A 95 -4.89 7.50 9.96
C ASP A 95 -3.65 8.31 10.35
N GLU A 96 -3.83 9.38 11.15
CA GLU A 96 -2.74 10.17 11.73
C GLU A 96 -1.81 9.32 12.59
N ARG A 97 -2.36 8.38 13.39
CA ARG A 97 -1.56 7.49 14.22
C ARG A 97 -0.75 6.52 13.38
N ILE A 98 -1.35 5.94 12.33
CA ILE A 98 -0.64 5.06 11.40
C ILE A 98 0.49 5.83 10.72
N MET A 99 0.23 7.05 10.28
CA MET A 99 1.23 7.91 9.64
C MET A 99 2.37 8.28 10.60
N GLY A 100 2.07 8.57 11.86
CA GLY A 100 3.08 8.81 12.90
C GLY A 100 3.97 7.58 13.14
N VAL A 101 3.38 6.38 13.21
CA VAL A 101 4.14 5.13 13.32
C VAL A 101 5.00 4.89 12.07
N CYS A 102 4.46 5.15 10.87
CA CYS A 102 5.22 5.08 9.62
C CYS A 102 6.39 6.07 9.60
N ALA A 103 6.23 7.27 10.16
CA ALA A 103 7.32 8.25 10.26
C ALA A 103 8.44 7.73 11.18
N VAL A 104 8.10 7.17 12.34
CA VAL A 104 9.08 6.55 13.25
C VAL A 104 9.80 5.38 12.58
N LEU A 105 9.07 4.49 11.91
CA LEU A 105 9.67 3.39 11.14
C LEU A 105 10.57 3.90 10.00
N GLY A 106 10.17 4.98 9.32
CA GLY A 106 10.98 5.65 8.30
C GLY A 106 12.31 6.15 8.86
N VAL A 107 12.30 6.78 10.03
CA VAL A 107 13.54 7.20 10.72
C VAL A 107 14.41 6.00 11.07
N LEU A 108 13.82 4.91 11.58
CA LEU A 108 14.57 3.68 11.87
C LEU A 108 15.20 3.10 10.60
N LEU A 109 14.43 2.98 9.51
CA LEU A 109 14.94 2.52 8.21
C LEU A 109 16.15 3.36 7.74
N LEU A 110 16.04 4.69 7.80
CA LEU A 110 17.12 5.60 7.41
C LEU A 110 18.34 5.52 8.34
N SER A 111 18.14 5.15 9.60
CA SER A 111 19.23 4.98 10.57
C SER A 111 20.14 3.79 10.29
N GLY A 112 19.75 2.86 9.41
CA GLY A 112 20.56 1.69 9.06
C GLY A 112 21.94 2.04 8.49
N ILE A 113 22.04 3.09 7.67
CA ILE A 113 23.30 3.53 7.05
C ILE A 113 24.29 4.06 8.11
N PRO A 114 23.95 5.07 8.94
CA PRO A 114 24.86 5.55 9.98
C PRO A 114 25.13 4.46 11.03
N ALA A 115 24.15 3.60 11.34
CA ALA A 115 24.35 2.46 12.24
C ALA A 115 25.37 1.46 11.68
N ASN A 116 25.34 1.16 10.38
CA ASN A 116 26.32 0.30 9.71
C ASN A 116 27.74 0.85 9.88
N SER A 117 27.95 2.13 9.56
CA SER A 117 29.26 2.78 9.69
C SER A 117 29.74 2.83 11.15
N TYR A 118 28.84 3.10 12.09
CA TYR A 118 29.19 3.12 13.51
C TYR A 118 29.56 1.72 14.02
N ALA A 119 28.76 0.71 13.69
CA ALA A 119 28.95 -0.66 14.10
C ALA A 119 30.23 -1.28 13.48
N GLY A 120 30.53 -0.96 12.22
CA GLY A 120 31.77 -1.39 11.57
C GLY A 120 33.05 -0.87 12.24
N ARG A 121 33.01 0.33 12.84
CA ARG A 121 34.15 0.88 13.61
C ARG A 121 34.32 0.26 15.00
N HIS A 122 33.27 -0.37 15.54
CA HIS A 122 33.26 -0.98 16.87
C HIS A 122 32.97 -2.48 16.80
N ALA A 123 33.28 -3.12 15.67
CA ALA A 123 32.98 -4.53 15.42
C ALA A 123 33.58 -5.46 16.49
N GLU A 124 34.77 -5.13 17.00
CA GLU A 124 35.47 -5.86 18.06
C GLU A 124 34.69 -5.96 19.39
N TRP A 125 33.74 -5.04 19.63
CA TRP A 125 32.89 -5.07 20.83
C TRP A 125 31.55 -5.75 20.59
N LEU A 126 31.10 -5.79 19.33
CA LEU A 126 29.83 -6.38 18.94
C LEU A 126 29.93 -7.89 18.72
N PHE A 127 31.05 -8.34 18.15
CA PHE A 127 31.28 -9.73 17.79
C PHE A 127 32.24 -10.39 18.78
N GLN A 128 31.93 -11.63 19.16
CA GLN A 128 32.78 -12.42 20.05
C GLN A 128 33.92 -13.09 19.28
N GLU A 129 33.75 -13.30 17.97
CA GLU A 129 34.77 -13.88 17.12
C GLU A 129 35.86 -12.85 16.80
N PRO A 130 37.13 -13.11 17.17
CA PRO A 130 38.21 -12.17 16.92
C PRO A 130 38.51 -12.04 15.43
N GLY A 131 38.60 -10.80 14.93
CA GLY A 131 38.96 -10.50 13.54
C GLY A 131 37.81 -10.57 12.54
N VAL A 132 36.58 -10.80 12.99
CA VAL A 132 35.40 -10.86 12.11
C VAL A 132 34.68 -9.51 12.10
N ASN A 133 34.51 -8.93 10.91
CA ASN A 133 33.70 -7.73 10.71
C ASN A 133 32.70 -7.96 9.58
N TYR A 134 31.44 -8.22 9.94
CA TYR A 134 30.36 -8.40 8.98
C TYR A 134 29.82 -7.08 8.41
N PHE A 135 30.23 -5.93 8.96
CA PHE A 135 29.81 -4.62 8.46
C PHE A 135 30.71 -4.19 7.31
N THR A 136 30.12 -4.13 6.13
CA THR A 136 30.79 -3.75 4.90
C THR A 136 30.44 -2.30 4.53
N GLU A 137 31.27 -1.62 3.75
CA GLU A 137 31.03 -0.21 3.36
C GLU A 137 29.75 -0.03 2.54
N ASP A 138 29.39 -1.03 1.75
CA ASP A 138 28.14 -1.11 0.98
C ASP A 138 26.89 -1.38 1.86
N GLY A 139 27.08 -1.72 3.14
CA GLY A 139 26.00 -1.92 4.11
C GLY A 139 25.14 -3.15 3.85
N THR A 140 25.61 -4.09 3.03
CA THR A 140 24.85 -5.27 2.61
C THR A 140 24.32 -6.09 3.80
N MET A 141 25.13 -6.25 4.84
CA MET A 141 24.70 -6.95 6.06
C MET A 141 23.50 -6.25 6.71
N MET A 142 23.58 -4.95 6.99
CA MET A 142 22.50 -4.19 7.61
C MET A 142 21.24 -4.14 6.73
N ILE A 143 21.38 -4.14 5.40
CA ILE A 143 20.23 -4.25 4.49
C ILE A 143 19.47 -5.56 4.75
N VAL A 144 20.19 -6.68 4.87
CA VAL A 144 19.56 -7.99 5.05
C VAL A 144 18.99 -8.17 6.46
N VAL A 145 19.76 -7.86 7.51
CA VAL A 145 19.38 -8.23 8.88
C VAL A 145 18.58 -7.16 9.62
N TYR A 146 18.67 -5.89 9.22
CA TYR A 146 18.01 -4.77 9.89
C TYR A 146 16.94 -4.12 9.00
N LEU A 147 17.28 -3.78 7.76
CA LEU A 147 16.37 -3.04 6.89
C LEU A 147 15.19 -3.90 6.44
N LEU A 148 15.44 -5.14 6.04
CA LEU A 148 14.40 -6.00 5.45
C LEU A 148 13.25 -6.30 6.43
N PRO A 149 13.48 -6.72 7.69
CA PRO A 149 12.38 -6.93 8.63
C PRO A 149 11.57 -5.65 8.90
N LEU A 150 12.22 -4.49 8.94
CA LEU A 150 11.55 -3.19 9.09
C LEU A 150 10.74 -2.81 7.83
N LEU A 151 11.27 -3.11 6.64
CA LEU A 151 10.58 -2.86 5.37
C LEU A 151 9.30 -3.69 5.25
N VAL A 152 9.31 -4.94 5.70
CA VAL A 152 8.10 -5.78 5.73
C VAL A 152 7.01 -5.12 6.57
N LEU A 153 7.38 -4.62 7.75
CA LEU A 153 6.45 -3.94 8.65
C LEU A 153 5.94 -2.62 8.07
N PHE A 154 6.83 -1.84 7.46
CA PHE A 154 6.47 -0.61 6.76
C PHE A 154 5.51 -0.88 5.60
N ALA A 155 5.82 -1.85 4.74
CA ALA A 155 4.98 -2.25 3.61
C ALA A 155 3.59 -2.72 4.07
N TYR A 156 3.53 -3.51 5.15
CA TYR A 156 2.26 -3.92 5.75
C TYR A 156 1.38 -2.73 6.15
N LEU A 157 1.95 -1.71 6.81
CA LEU A 157 1.21 -0.50 7.18
C LEU A 157 0.75 0.29 5.95
N GLN A 158 1.59 0.41 4.92
CA GLN A 158 1.23 1.08 3.67
C GLN A 158 0.08 0.37 2.95
N LEU A 159 0.11 -0.96 2.86
CA LEU A 159 -0.99 -1.74 2.27
C LEU A 159 -2.29 -1.54 3.04
N ARG A 160 -2.22 -1.54 4.37
CA ARG A 160 -3.39 -1.31 5.22
C ARG A 160 -3.97 0.10 5.05
N GLN A 161 -3.11 1.11 4.96
CA GLN A 161 -3.53 2.49 4.73
C GLN A 161 -4.11 2.67 3.32
N GLY A 162 -3.48 2.07 2.31
CA GLY A 162 -4.00 2.02 0.94
C GLY A 162 -5.39 1.39 0.86
N TYR A 163 -5.59 0.25 1.52
CA TYR A 163 -6.91 -0.40 1.60
C TYR A 163 -7.98 0.51 2.20
N ARG A 164 -7.65 1.22 3.29
CA ARG A 164 -8.55 2.19 3.90
C ARG A 164 -8.93 3.33 2.96
N ILE A 165 -7.94 3.95 2.31
CA ILE A 165 -8.17 5.06 1.38
C ILE A 165 -9.10 4.61 0.24
N VAL A 166 -8.80 3.46 -0.38
CA VAL A 166 -9.64 2.90 -1.44
C VAL A 166 -11.06 2.61 -0.93
N SER A 167 -11.20 2.04 0.27
CA SER A 167 -12.51 1.77 0.86
C SER A 167 -13.32 3.05 1.12
N LEU A 168 -12.67 4.12 1.59
CA LEU A 168 -13.30 5.42 1.82
C LEU A 168 -13.73 6.06 0.50
N MET A 169 -12.89 6.03 -0.52
CA MET A 169 -13.24 6.50 -1.87
C MET A 169 -14.45 5.75 -2.43
N LEU A 170 -14.50 4.42 -2.27
CA LEU A 170 -15.65 3.61 -2.69
C LEU A 170 -16.92 3.98 -1.92
N GLN A 171 -16.83 4.23 -0.62
CA GLN A 171 -17.98 4.66 0.19
C GLN A 171 -18.48 6.05 -0.21
N LEU A 172 -17.57 7.00 -0.47
CA LEU A 172 -17.91 8.34 -0.96
C LEU A 172 -18.60 8.28 -2.32
N LYS A 173 -18.05 7.49 -3.27
CA LYS A 173 -18.66 7.29 -4.59
C LYS A 173 -20.07 6.69 -4.48
N ARG A 174 -20.25 5.69 -3.62
CA ARG A 174 -21.59 5.10 -3.32
C ARG A 174 -22.53 6.10 -2.65
N ALA A 175 -22.03 7.00 -1.82
CA ALA A 175 -22.84 8.04 -1.20
C ALA A 175 -23.28 9.13 -2.20
N GLN A 176 -22.39 9.53 -3.11
CA GLN A 176 -22.70 10.46 -4.20
C GLN A 176 -23.78 9.89 -5.12
N LEU A 177 -23.64 8.64 -5.55
CA LEU A 177 -24.63 7.98 -6.40
C LEU A 177 -26.01 7.90 -5.72
N ARG A 178 -26.04 7.56 -4.43
CA ARG A 178 -27.31 7.56 -3.66
C ARG A 178 -27.95 8.95 -3.57
N ARG A 179 -27.16 10.02 -3.52
CA ARG A 179 -27.69 11.41 -3.53
C ARG A 179 -28.25 11.78 -4.90
N GLN A 180 -27.58 11.42 -5.98
CA GLN A 180 -28.05 11.64 -7.35
C GLN A 180 -29.40 10.94 -7.59
N LEU A 181 -29.51 9.65 -7.25
CA LEU A 181 -30.77 8.90 -7.39
C LEU A 181 -31.92 9.51 -6.58
N ARG A 182 -31.64 10.03 -5.37
CA ARG A 182 -32.65 10.73 -4.56
C ARG A 182 -33.08 12.07 -5.18
N GLN A 183 -32.17 12.78 -5.82
CA GLN A 183 -32.49 14.04 -6.51
C GLN A 183 -33.30 13.79 -7.79
N GLU A 184 -32.97 12.74 -8.54
CA GLU A 184 -33.73 12.32 -9.72
C GLU A 184 -35.14 11.84 -9.36
N ALA A 185 -35.29 11.07 -8.28
CA ALA A 185 -36.60 10.66 -7.77
C ALA A 185 -37.46 11.88 -7.37
N ARG A 186 -36.87 12.84 -6.65
CA ARG A 186 -37.57 14.09 -6.28
C ARG A 186 -37.96 14.95 -7.49
N ARG A 187 -37.14 14.98 -8.56
CA ARG A 187 -37.48 15.68 -9.80
C ARG A 187 -38.65 15.01 -10.54
N LYS A 188 -38.73 13.68 -10.53
CA LYS A 188 -39.85 12.94 -11.14
C LYS A 188 -41.16 13.16 -10.39
N ASP A 189 -41.18 13.11 -9.07
CA ASP A 189 -42.39 13.38 -8.27
C ASP A 189 -42.92 14.82 -8.47
N CYS A 190 -42.04 15.81 -8.57
CA CYS A 190 -42.46 17.20 -8.77
C CYS A 190 -42.93 17.48 -10.21
N GLY A 191 -42.52 16.67 -11.19
CA GLY A 191 -42.98 16.75 -12.57
C GLY A 191 -44.37 16.16 -12.78
N ASP A 192 -44.74 15.11 -12.03
CA ASP A 192 -46.05 14.46 -12.12
C ASP A 192 -47.15 15.25 -11.38
N GLY A 193 -46.79 15.93 -10.29
CA GLY A 193 -47.72 16.79 -9.54
C GLY A 193 -48.22 18.04 -10.28
N CYS A 194 -47.44 18.62 -11.20
CA CYS A 194 -47.86 19.81 -11.96
C CYS A 194 -48.75 19.49 -13.17
N SER A 195 -48.84 18.24 -13.62
CA SER A 195 -49.73 17.84 -14.72
C SER A 195 -51.12 17.40 -14.26
N GLY A 196 -51.31 17.14 -12.96
CA GLY A 196 -52.60 16.72 -12.39
C GLY A 196 -53.62 17.83 -12.18
N ASP A 197 -53.19 19.06 -11.86
CA ASP A 197 -54.12 20.15 -11.52
C ASP A 197 -54.74 20.83 -12.76
N ALA A 198 -54.13 20.74 -13.94
CA ALA A 198 -54.68 21.32 -15.17
C ALA A 198 -55.84 20.50 -15.78
N ALA A 199 -56.02 19.24 -15.38
CA ALA A 199 -57.07 18.36 -15.91
C ALA A 199 -58.37 18.37 -15.08
N GLY A 200 -58.35 18.91 -13.86
CA GLY A 200 -59.48 18.91 -12.93
C GLY A 200 -60.49 20.05 -13.12
N GLU A 201 -60.07 21.18 -13.71
CA GLU A 201 -60.91 22.38 -13.78
C GLU A 201 -61.92 22.40 -14.95
N SER A 202 -61.72 21.57 -15.98
CA SER A 202 -62.58 21.55 -17.17
C SER A 202 -63.88 20.75 -17.00
N LYS A 203 -64.06 20.01 -15.89
CA LYS A 203 -65.20 19.09 -15.70
C LYS A 203 -66.35 19.64 -14.84
N LYS A 204 -66.31 20.92 -14.44
CA LYS A 204 -67.32 21.55 -13.56
C LYS A 204 -68.25 22.56 -14.23
N MET A 205 -68.16 22.75 -15.55
CA MET A 205 -69.11 23.54 -16.33
C MET A 205 -69.82 22.65 -17.35
N GLN A 206 -70.80 21.89 -16.88
CA GLN A 206 -71.88 21.37 -17.71
C GLN A 206 -73.15 21.22 -16.87
#